data_AF-A0A7S4SFK3-F1
#
_entry.id   AF-A0A7S4SFK3-F1
#
_cell.length_a   1.000
_cell.length_b   1.000
_cell.length_c   1.000
_cell.angle_alpha   90.00
_cell.angle_beta   90.00
_cell.angle_gamma   90.00
#
_symmetry.space_group_name_H-M   'P 1'
#
loop_
_entity.id
_entity.type
_entity.pdbx_description
1 polymer ?
#
loop_
_entity_poly.entity_id
_entity_poly.type
_entity_poly.pdbx_seq_one_letter_code
_entity_poly.pdbx_strand_id
1 'polypeptide(L)'
;EIPSIEEGIRLLEQIPSFIWQTPLATSLWETHFQQLIEYKETFGDCNVPVPYMIKPELGEFVRTQRVLYKLKKEGIRAWWTLSNEQVDRLEEIGFSWLVARRVEEIGFSWLVARRVE
;
A
#
# COMPACT_ATOMS: atom_id res chain seq x y z
N GLU A 1 33.15 7.88 -11.09
CA GLU A 1 32.10 7.09 -11.78
C GLU A 1 31.04 6.72 -10.77
N ILE A 2 29.76 6.82 -11.14
CA ILE A 2 28.66 6.41 -10.25
C ILE A 2 28.54 4.88 -10.40
N PRO A 3 28.62 4.10 -9.31
CA PRO A 3 28.50 2.64 -9.39
C PRO A 3 27.14 2.25 -9.98
N SER A 4 27.10 1.14 -10.73
CA SER A 4 25.84 0.59 -11.25
C SER A 4 24.91 0.21 -10.09
N ILE A 5 23.60 0.16 -10.36
CA ILE A 5 22.60 -0.25 -9.36
C ILE A 5 22.95 -1.64 -8.79
N GLU A 6 23.44 -2.56 -9.62
CA GLU A 6 23.83 -3.92 -9.19
C GLU A 6 25.01 -3.90 -8.22
N GLU A 7 26.04 -3.10 -8.48
CA GLU A 7 27.19 -2.96 -7.59
C GLU A 7 26.77 -2.28 -6.27
N GLY A 8 25.84 -1.32 -6.33
CA GLY A 8 25.24 -0.72 -5.13
C GLY A 8 24.54 -1.76 -4.25
N ILE A 9 23.72 -2.63 -4.85
CA ILE A 9 23.04 -3.72 -4.12
C ILE A 9 24.05 -4.66 -3.47
N ARG A 10 25.09 -5.07 -4.22
CA ARG A 10 26.13 -5.97 -3.72
C ARG A 10 26.90 -5.38 -2.54
N LEU A 11 27.12 -4.07 -2.52
CA LEU A 11 27.77 -3.39 -1.39
C LEU A 11 26.84 -3.34 -0.16
N LEU A 12 25.54 -3.10 -0.37
CA LEU A 12 24.55 -3.08 0.70
C LEU A 12 24.35 -4.46 1.34
N GLU A 13 24.36 -5.54 0.54
CA GLU A 13 24.26 -6.93 1.03
C GLU A 13 25.47 -7.35 1.91
N GLN A 14 26.60 -6.65 1.81
CA GLN A 14 27.78 -6.89 2.66
C GLN A 14 27.71 -6.21 4.03
N ILE A 15 26.71 -5.37 4.28
CA ILE A 15 26.55 -4.65 5.55
C ILE A 15 25.68 -5.50 6.49
N PRO A 16 26.22 -6.08 7.58
CA PRO A 16 25.48 -7.01 8.43
C PRO A 16 24.27 -6.40 9.16
N SER A 17 24.28 -5.08 9.33
CA SER A 17 23.19 -4.30 9.95
C SER A 17 22.24 -3.65 8.94
N PHE A 18 22.48 -3.83 7.64
CA PHE A 18 21.61 -3.27 6.61
C PHE A 18 20.41 -4.20 6.41
N ILE A 19 19.23 -3.68 6.73
CA ILE A 19 17.98 -4.41 6.64
C ILE A 19 17.12 -3.71 5.58
N TRP A 20 16.75 -4.43 4.52
CA TRP A 20 15.87 -3.92 3.47
C TRP A 20 14.47 -3.55 3.99
N GLN A 21 14.04 -4.15 5.11
CA GLN A 21 12.75 -3.92 5.76
C GLN A 21 12.95 -3.67 7.25
N THR A 22 12.74 -2.44 7.70
CA THR A 22 12.88 -2.11 9.12
C THR A 22 11.63 -2.49 9.91
N PRO A 23 11.75 -2.85 11.21
CA PRO A 23 10.58 -3.12 12.06
C PRO A 23 9.57 -1.97 12.09
N LEU A 24 10.05 -0.72 11.97
CA LEU A 24 9.21 0.47 11.88
C LEU A 24 8.33 0.45 10.62
N ALA A 25 8.89 0.08 9.47
CA ALA A 25 8.13 -0.01 8.22
C ALA A 25 7.08 -1.14 8.27
N THR A 26 7.38 -2.27 8.91
CA THR A 26 6.40 -3.34 9.17
C THR A 26 5.26 -2.87 10.07
N SER A 27 5.57 -2.15 11.15
CA SER A 27 4.56 -1.58 12.06
C SER A 27 3.64 -0.59 11.34
N LEU A 28 4.19 0.27 10.48
CA LEU A 28 3.41 1.23 9.71
C LEU A 28 2.52 0.54 8.68
N TRP A 29 3.00 -0.54 8.06
CA TRP A 29 2.18 -1.35 7.15
C TRP A 29 0.97 -1.94 7.89
N GLU A 30 1.19 -2.49 9.09
CA GLU A 30 0.12 -3.06 9.90
C GLU A 30 -0.93 -2.00 10.28
N THR A 31 -0.49 -0.81 10.71
CA THR A 31 -1.41 0.30 11.03
C THR A 31 -2.30 0.66 9.83
N HIS A 32 -1.73 0.80 8.64
CA HIS A 32 -2.53 1.11 7.44
C HIS A 32 -3.41 -0.06 7.00
N PHE A 33 -2.96 -1.30 7.18
CA PHE A 33 -3.76 -2.48 6.91
C PHE A 33 -5.02 -2.51 7.78
N GLN A 34 -4.91 -2.21 9.07
CA GLN A 34 -6.07 -2.09 9.96
C GLN A 34 -7.02 -0.95 9.52
N GLN A 35 -6.48 0.20 9.15
CA GLN A 35 -7.29 1.30 8.61
C GLN A 35 -8.01 0.92 7.30
N LEU A 36 -7.42 0.05 6.48
CA LEU A 36 -8.04 -0.44 5.26
C LEU A 36 -9.19 -1.42 5.56
N ILE A 37 -9.10 -2.21 6.62
CA ILE A 37 -10.20 -3.05 7.13
C ILE A 37 -11.36 -2.15 7.57
N GLU A 38 -11.11 -1.15 8.41
CA GLU A 38 -12.13 -0.18 8.86
C GLU A 38 -12.82 0.52 7.67
N TYR A 39 -12.02 0.90 6.66
CA TYR A 39 -12.56 1.48 5.42
C TYR A 39 -13.47 0.50 4.70
N LYS A 40 -13.06 -0.76 4.54
CA LYS A 40 -13.89 -1.79 3.91
C LYS A 40 -15.19 -2.03 4.66
N GLU A 41 -15.18 -2.07 6.00
CA GLU A 41 -16.40 -2.20 6.80
C GLU A 41 -17.36 -1.03 6.57
N THR A 42 -16.83 0.17 6.36
CA THR A 42 -17.62 1.39 6.20
C THR A 42 -18.16 1.57 4.77
N PHE A 43 -17.36 1.25 3.76
CA PHE A 43 -17.67 1.54 2.34
C PHE A 43 -17.98 0.29 1.51
N GLY A 44 -17.76 -0.91 2.06
CA GLY A 44 -17.99 -2.20 1.41
C GLY A 44 -16.87 -2.67 0.47
N ASP A 45 -15.86 -1.83 0.19
CA ASP A 45 -14.71 -2.17 -0.65
C ASP A 45 -13.40 -1.54 -0.17
N CYS A 46 -12.28 -1.94 -0.78
CA CYS A 46 -10.95 -1.39 -0.50
C CYS A 46 -10.51 -0.34 -1.55
N ASN A 47 -11.43 0.26 -2.30
CA ASN A 47 -11.14 1.21 -3.37
C ASN A 47 -11.03 2.64 -2.83
N VAL A 48 -10.04 2.85 -1.97
CA VAL A 48 -9.75 4.17 -1.43
C VAL A 48 -9.33 5.11 -2.58
N PRO A 49 -10.03 6.24 -2.81
CA PRO A 49 -9.65 7.20 -3.83
C PRO A 49 -8.28 7.83 -3.50
N VAL A 50 -7.46 8.12 -4.51
CA VAL A 50 -6.14 8.73 -4.28
C VAL A 50 -6.25 10.12 -3.62
N PRO A 51 -7.14 11.03 -4.04
CA PRO A 51 -7.48 12.19 -3.22
C PRO A 51 -8.46 11.76 -2.11
N TYR A 52 -7.99 10.99 -1.14
CA TYR A 52 -8.76 10.75 0.08
C TYR A 52 -8.53 11.89 1.06
N MET A 53 -9.35 12.94 0.94
CA MET A 53 -9.19 14.18 1.73
C MET A 53 -9.23 13.96 3.26
N ILE A 54 -9.82 12.85 3.72
CA ILE A 54 -9.98 12.54 5.14
C ILE A 54 -8.72 11.88 5.71
N LYS A 55 -8.10 10.94 4.98
CA LYS A 55 -6.85 10.25 5.37
C LYS A 55 -5.95 10.06 4.15
N PRO A 56 -5.22 11.10 3.72
CA PRO A 56 -4.41 11.02 2.51
C PRO A 56 -3.36 9.89 2.58
N GLU A 57 -2.90 9.52 3.78
CA GLU A 57 -1.95 8.42 3.95
C GLU A 57 -2.52 7.06 3.52
N LEU A 58 -3.82 6.82 3.73
CA LEU A 58 -4.46 5.55 3.36
C LEU A 58 -4.61 5.41 1.83
N GLY A 59 -4.96 6.49 1.14
CA GLY A 59 -5.00 6.51 -0.32
C GLY A 59 -3.62 6.25 -0.93
N GLU A 60 -2.60 6.86 -0.34
CA GLU A 60 -1.20 6.65 -0.73
C GLU A 60 -0.71 5.24 -0.41
N PHE A 61 -1.10 4.67 0.73
CA PHE A 61 -0.83 3.27 1.08
C PHE A 61 -1.38 2.31 0.03
N VAL A 62 -2.67 2.45 -0.32
CA VAL A 62 -3.34 1.62 -1.35
C VAL A 62 -2.64 1.76 -2.71
N ARG A 63 -2.28 2.98 -3.12
CA ARG A 63 -1.51 3.24 -4.33
C ARG A 63 -0.16 2.52 -4.30
N THR A 64 0.53 2.61 -3.18
CA THR A 64 1.84 1.99 -2.95
C THR A 64 1.75 0.47 -3.05
N GLN A 65 0.76 -0.18 -2.42
CA GLN A 65 0.59 -1.63 -2.51
C GLN A 65 0.44 -2.11 -3.97
N ARG A 66 -0.35 -1.38 -4.78
CA ARG A 66 -0.55 -1.70 -6.20
C ARG A 66 0.74 -1.59 -7.02
N VAL A 67 1.54 -0.54 -6.80
CA VAL A 67 2.84 -0.35 -7.46
C VAL A 67 3.80 -1.47 -7.06
N LEU A 68 3.92 -1.76 -5.77
CA LEU A 68 4.82 -2.79 -5.26
C LEU A 68 4.46 -4.18 -5.78
N TYR A 69 3.17 -4.52 -5.85
CA TYR A 69 2.70 -5.78 -6.40
C TYR A 69 3.02 -5.92 -7.89
N LYS A 70 2.88 -4.83 -8.67
CA LYS A 70 3.30 -4.80 -10.08
C LYS A 70 4.82 -5.04 -10.22
N LEU A 71 5.63 -4.31 -9.47
CA LEU A 71 7.10 -4.48 -9.50
C LEU A 71 7.52 -5.89 -9.12
N LYS A 72 6.88 -6.47 -8.09
CA LYS A 72 7.08 -7.87 -7.68
C LYS A 72 6.76 -8.85 -8.81
N LYS A 73 5.65 -8.66 -9.54
CA LYS A 73 5.30 -9.50 -10.69
C LYS A 73 6.30 -9.38 -11.85
N GLU A 74 6.86 -8.21 -12.05
CA GLU A 74 7.87 -7.95 -13.08
C GLU A 74 9.28 -8.38 -12.65
N GLY A 75 9.45 -8.89 -11.41
CA GLY A 75 10.75 -9.29 -10.87
C GLY A 75 11.70 -8.11 -10.61
N ILE A 76 11.16 -6.88 -10.58
CA ILE A 76 11.95 -5.66 -10.38
C ILE A 76 12.21 -5.50 -8.88
N ARG A 77 13.49 -5.46 -8.49
CA ARG A 77 13.90 -5.16 -7.12
C ARG A 77 13.64 -3.68 -6.82
N ALA A 78 12.88 -3.42 -5.77
CA ALA A 78 12.66 -2.11 -5.19
C ALA A 78 13.25 -2.04 -3.78
N TRP A 79 13.47 -0.83 -3.28
CA TRP A 79 13.98 -0.59 -1.93
C TRP A 79 13.07 -1.16 -0.82
N TRP A 80 11.79 -1.35 -1.15
CA TRP A 80 10.80 -2.08 -0.36
C TRP A 80 10.05 -3.06 -1.26
N THR A 81 9.75 -4.24 -0.75
CA THR A 81 9.04 -5.29 -1.48
C THR A 81 7.87 -5.78 -0.67
N LEU A 82 6.74 -5.98 -1.33
CA LEU A 82 5.57 -6.59 -0.71
C LEU A 82 5.86 -8.05 -0.37
N SER A 83 5.79 -8.44 0.91
CA SER A 83 5.99 -9.85 1.30
C SER A 83 4.85 -10.73 0.75
N ASN A 84 5.03 -12.05 0.73
CA ASN A 84 3.94 -12.96 0.32
C ASN A 84 2.78 -12.88 1.32
N GLU A 85 3.08 -12.87 2.61
CA GLU A 85 2.08 -12.71 3.67
C GLU A 85 1.26 -11.42 3.52
N GLN A 86 1.89 -10.30 3.17
CA GLN A 86 1.18 -9.04 2.92
C GLN A 86 0.26 -9.12 1.70
N VAL A 87 0.66 -9.84 0.66
CA VAL A 87 -0.20 -10.11 -0.51
C VAL A 87 -1.40 -10.94 -0.08
N ASP A 88 -1.17 -12.05 0.62
CA ASP A 88 -2.22 -12.99 1.03
C ASP A 88 -3.25 -12.29 1.91
N ARG A 89 -2.81 -11.46 2.87
CA ARG A 89 -3.68 -10.67 3.75
C ARG A 89 -4.50 -9.63 2.99
N LEU A 90 -3.94 -9.00 1.96
CA LEU A 90 -4.67 -8.06 1.10
C LEU A 90 -5.71 -8.82 0.25
N GLU A 91 -5.36 -10.00 -0.27
CA GLU A 91 -6.29 -10.82 -1.05
C GLU A 91 -7.43 -11.38 -0.18
N GLU A 92 -7.17 -11.74 1.07
CA GLU A 92 -8.19 -12.19 2.04
C GLU A 92 -9.27 -11.13 2.29
N ILE A 93 -8.87 -9.85 2.35
CA ILE A 93 -9.84 -8.75 2.46
C ILE A 93 -10.45 -8.35 1.11
N GLY A 94 -10.17 -9.07 0.02
CA GLY A 94 -10.73 -8.78 -1.31
C GLY A 94 -10.13 -7.54 -1.96
N PHE A 95 -8.88 -7.21 -1.66
CA PHE A 95 -8.21 -6.05 -2.21
C PHE A 95 -8.06 -6.16 -3.74
N SER A 96 -8.55 -5.14 -4.46
CA SER A 96 -8.37 -5.08 -5.92
C SER A 96 -7.02 -4.46 -6.29
N TRP A 97 -6.15 -5.30 -6.87
CA TRP A 97 -4.88 -4.88 -7.49
C TRP A 97 -5.09 -4.05 -8.77
N LEU A 98 -6.24 -4.19 -9.43
CA LEU A 98 -6.60 -3.48 -10.66
C LEU A 98 -7.60 -2.38 -10.33
N VAL A 99 -7.25 -1.12 -10.62
CA VAL A 99 -8.21 -0.02 -10.55
C VAL A 99 -8.99 0.00 -11.86
N ALA A 100 -10.19 -0.56 -11.89
CA ALA A 100 -11.19 -0.05 -12.81
C ALA A 100 -11.44 1.39 -12.37
N ARG A 101 -11.20 2.39 -13.24
CA ARG A 101 -11.53 3.80 -12.94
C ARG A 101 -13.00 3.86 -12.53
N ARG A 102 -13.28 3.93 -11.23
CA ARG A 102 -14.59 4.37 -10.77
C ARG A 102 -14.54 5.89 -10.84
N VAL A 103 -15.16 6.44 -11.88
CA VAL A 103 -15.37 7.89 -12.00
C VAL A 103 -16.34 8.26 -10.87
N GLU A 104 -15.86 9.17 -10.01
CA GLU A 104 -16.58 10.07 -9.09
C GLU A 104 -17.89 9.60 -8.46
N GLU A 105 -17.92 9.43 -7.12
CA GLU A 105 -19.10 9.74 -6.28
C GLU A 105 -18.87 9.61 -4.76
N ILE A 106 -17.78 8.98 -4.30
CA ILE A 106 -17.66 8.54 -2.89
C ILE A 106 -17.31 9.69 -1.91
N GLY A 107 -16.90 10.87 -2.40
CA GLY A 107 -16.57 12.02 -1.55
C GLY A 107 -17.78 12.64 -0.85
N PHE A 108 -18.98 12.55 -1.43
CA PHE A 108 -20.19 13.17 -0.87
C PHE A 108 -20.99 12.22 0.02
N SER A 109 -21.09 10.93 -0.31
CA SER A 109 -21.91 9.96 0.44
C SER A 109 -21.50 9.84 1.92
N TRP A 110 -20.20 9.96 2.23
CA TRP A 110 -19.74 9.88 3.62
C TRP A 110 -20.01 11.17 4.42
N LEU A 111 -19.99 12.34 3.77
CA LEU A 111 -20.34 13.62 4.40
C LEU A 111 -21.83 13.71 4.73
N VAL A 112 -22.71 13.05 3.95
CA VAL A 112 -24.15 12.98 4.24
C VAL A 112 -24.45 11.97 5.36
N ALA A 113 -23.76 10.83 5.39
CA ALA A 113 -23.94 9.81 6.43
C ALA A 113 -23.58 10.30 7.85
N ARG A 114 -22.74 11.34 7.98
CA ARG A 114 -22.31 11.92 9.26
C ARG A 114 -23.15 13.12 9.73
N ARG A 115 -24.24 13.48 9.02
CA ARG A 115 -25.13 14.60 9.38
C ARG A 115 -26.53 14.18 9.83
N VAL A 116 -26.75 12.89 10.06
CA VAL A 116 -28.01 12.37 10.60
C VAL A 116 -27.72 11.71 11.94
N GLU A 117 -27.62 12.54 12.98
CA GLU A 117 -27.88 12.21 14.39
C GLU A 117 -28.77 13.32 14.97
#